data_AF-A0A2K3V0G3-F1
#
_entry.id   AF-A0A2K3V0G3-F1
#
_cell.length_a   1.000
_cell.length_b   1.000
_cell.length_c   1.000
_cell.angle_alpha   90.00
_cell.angle_beta   90.00
_cell.angle_gamma   90.00
#
_symmetry.space_group_name_H-M   'P 1'
#
loop_
_entity.id
_entity.type
_entity.pdbx_description
1 polymer ?
#
loop_
_entity_poly.entity_id
_entity_poly.type
_entity_poly.pdbx_seq_one_letter_code
_entity_poly.pdbx_strand_id
1 'polypeptide(L)'
;MRLRSWLLLAALLGSPAVAQRTPEALVQALQAAARAGDAQAYQALLGGSGTFRIEGANFAADLKRVPQPSVTYLLSEVRMAGDQARARLTLSWERVKGVPSRATLPVRLERVGEVWRYAGEDLQAIPAAPYALFAVNEAGLPERAAPLAPLLGRAAGRVREALGIEVPATATVKVYPNMDSLSASVNLSLQPVGGWNEPGEAIKLILSDGPSFESSALRLLAHEFTHLSVSAAVGEGSAAGAADRRVPWWLHEGLADHVSRAYWTPSAVTSRQERMTGYARAGWVPLEELRDFPAVPEERWKYVYAQGLGVVDFLAATKGQGAPLALARAFAASTSGADEAARSLGYASFAALEEQARAWLAAR
;
A
#
# COMPACT_ATOMS: atom_id res chain seq x y z
N MET A 1 -24.11 36.10 57.85
CA MET A 1 -25.24 35.40 57.20
C MET A 1 -25.26 35.76 55.72
N ARG A 2 -25.47 34.75 54.85
CA ARG A 2 -25.56 34.78 53.37
C ARG A 2 -24.19 34.78 52.66
N LEU A 3 -23.70 33.68 52.08
CA LEU A 3 -24.18 32.75 51.02
C LEU A 3 -23.65 33.14 49.63
N ARG A 4 -22.86 32.21 49.06
CA ARG A 4 -22.72 31.88 47.61
C ARG A 4 -21.93 32.91 46.78
N SER A 5 -21.14 32.55 45.77
CA SER A 5 -21.24 31.44 44.85
C SER A 5 -19.86 31.04 44.32
N TRP A 6 -19.64 29.72 44.27
CA TRP A 6 -18.61 29.09 43.47
C TRP A 6 -18.95 29.32 41.98
N LEU A 7 -18.14 30.08 41.27
CA LEU A 7 -18.09 30.04 39.81
C LEU A 7 -17.18 28.86 39.43
N LEU A 8 -17.75 27.67 39.51
CA LEU A 8 -17.33 26.55 38.68
C LEU A 8 -17.56 26.99 37.24
N LEU A 9 -16.48 27.47 36.61
CA LEU A 9 -16.38 27.57 35.16
C LEU A 9 -16.39 26.13 34.65
N ALA A 10 -17.60 25.58 34.51
CA ALA A 10 -17.86 24.47 33.61
C ALA A 10 -17.63 25.03 32.19
N ALA A 11 -16.36 25.12 31.80
CA ALA A 11 -15.97 25.02 30.41
C ALA A 11 -16.41 23.61 29.98
N LEU A 12 -17.68 23.54 29.59
CA LEU A 12 -18.22 22.49 28.76
C LEU A 12 -17.31 22.43 27.55
N LEU A 13 -16.31 21.55 27.64
CA LEU A 13 -15.72 20.82 26.53
C LEU A 13 -16.90 20.14 25.83
N GLY A 14 -17.63 20.93 25.02
CA GLY A 14 -18.68 20.42 24.16
C GLY A 14 -18.02 19.33 23.33
N SER A 15 -18.39 18.09 23.63
CA SER A 15 -17.80 16.93 22.96
C SER A 15 -17.94 17.14 21.46
N PRO A 16 -16.88 16.94 20.65
CA PRO A 16 -16.92 17.14 19.19
C PRO A 16 -17.93 16.22 18.46
N ALA A 17 -18.67 15.38 19.18
CA ALA A 17 -19.70 14.48 18.68
C ALA A 17 -20.92 15.17 18.04
N VAL A 18 -21.14 16.47 18.27
CA VAL A 18 -22.25 17.22 17.63
C VAL A 18 -21.98 17.53 16.15
N ALA A 19 -20.73 17.42 15.68
CA ALA A 19 -20.27 18.07 14.46
C ALA A 19 -20.48 17.31 13.13
N GLN A 20 -21.00 16.07 13.10
CA GLN A 20 -21.12 15.28 11.86
C GLN A 20 -22.55 14.77 11.57
N ARG A 21 -23.60 15.57 11.86
CA ARG A 21 -24.99 15.16 11.64
C ARG A 21 -25.45 15.16 10.18
N THR A 22 -24.65 15.71 9.27
CA THR A 22 -24.87 15.66 7.81
C THR A 22 -23.61 15.18 7.08
N PRO A 23 -23.74 14.64 5.85
CA PRO A 23 -22.60 14.34 4.97
C PRO A 23 -21.61 15.51 4.79
N GLU A 24 -22.12 16.73 4.65
CA GLU A 24 -21.30 17.94 4.47
C GLU A 24 -20.48 18.24 5.73
N ALA A 25 -21.10 18.09 6.90
CA ALA A 25 -20.45 18.32 8.18
C ALA A 25 -19.36 17.26 8.46
N LEU A 26 -19.60 15.99 8.08
CA LEU A 26 -18.58 14.94 8.08
C LEU A 26 -17.38 15.32 7.21
N VAL A 27 -17.62 15.78 5.99
CA VAL A 27 -16.52 16.08 5.06
C VAL A 27 -15.73 17.33 5.47
N GLN A 28 -16.38 18.32 6.06
CA GLN A 28 -15.68 19.44 6.70
C GLN A 28 -14.79 18.97 7.86
N ALA A 29 -15.26 18.01 8.67
CA ALA A 29 -14.47 17.43 9.76
C ALA A 29 -13.26 16.63 9.23
N LEU A 30 -13.43 15.82 8.17
CA LEU A 30 -12.33 15.10 7.52
C LEU A 30 -11.27 16.06 7.00
N GLN A 31 -11.69 17.11 6.31
CA GLN A 31 -10.80 18.16 5.81
C GLN A 31 -10.04 18.85 6.95
N ALA A 32 -10.73 19.20 8.04
CA ALA A 32 -10.09 19.84 9.19
C ALA A 32 -9.03 18.94 9.84
N ALA A 33 -9.35 17.66 10.07
CA ALA A 33 -8.41 16.69 10.62
C ALA A 33 -7.20 16.48 9.69
N ALA A 34 -7.42 16.35 8.39
CA ALA A 34 -6.35 16.18 7.39
C ALA A 34 -5.41 17.40 7.31
N ARG A 35 -5.97 18.62 7.34
CA ARG A 35 -5.17 19.86 7.38
C ARG A 35 -4.33 19.98 8.65
N ALA A 36 -4.88 19.54 9.78
CA ALA A 36 -4.19 19.57 11.07
C ALA A 36 -3.17 18.43 11.23
N GLY A 37 -3.17 17.42 10.36
CA GLY A 37 -2.41 16.19 10.57
C GLY A 37 -2.87 15.39 11.79
N ASP A 38 -4.14 15.56 12.20
CA ASP A 38 -4.70 14.90 13.39
C ASP A 38 -5.21 13.50 13.03
N ALA A 39 -4.30 12.52 13.13
CA ALA A 39 -4.61 11.12 12.84
C ALA A 39 -5.76 10.56 13.69
N GLN A 40 -5.82 10.91 14.98
CA GLN A 40 -6.83 10.37 15.88
C GLN A 40 -8.21 10.94 15.55
N ALA A 41 -8.29 12.26 15.31
CA ALA A 41 -9.52 12.89 14.87
C ALA A 41 -9.97 12.33 13.51
N TYR A 42 -9.06 12.14 12.55
CA TYR A 42 -9.39 11.57 11.26
C TYR A 42 -9.95 10.14 11.39
N GLN A 43 -9.27 9.27 12.15
CA GLN A 43 -9.73 7.89 12.39
C GLN A 43 -11.11 7.83 13.05
N ALA A 44 -11.40 8.75 13.97
CA ALA A 44 -12.71 8.82 14.63
C ALA A 44 -13.85 9.13 13.66
N LEU A 45 -13.59 9.68 12.47
CA LEU A 45 -14.57 10.00 11.43
C LEU A 45 -14.82 8.84 10.46
N LEU A 46 -14.02 7.78 10.54
CA LEU A 46 -14.11 6.62 9.67
C LEU A 46 -15.18 5.64 10.15
N GLY A 47 -15.84 5.02 9.19
CA GLY A 47 -16.75 3.91 9.37
C GLY A 47 -16.14 2.62 8.83
N GLY A 48 -16.97 1.57 8.75
CA GLY A 48 -16.64 0.35 8.04
C GLY A 48 -15.83 -0.71 8.79
N SER A 49 -15.58 -1.80 8.09
CA SER A 49 -14.96 -3.04 8.59
C SER A 49 -13.98 -3.61 7.55
N GLY A 50 -13.36 -4.75 7.85
CA GLY A 50 -12.43 -5.41 6.93
C GLY A 50 -11.18 -4.58 6.62
N THR A 51 -10.72 -4.62 5.37
CA THR A 51 -9.47 -3.96 4.95
C THR A 51 -9.55 -2.44 5.05
N PHE A 52 -10.74 -1.84 4.86
CA PHE A 52 -10.91 -0.38 4.91
C PHE A 52 -10.52 0.21 6.28
N ARG A 53 -10.75 -0.53 7.37
CA ARG A 53 -10.34 -0.09 8.71
C ARG A 53 -8.82 0.03 8.85
N ILE A 54 -8.07 -0.87 8.21
CA ILE A 54 -6.60 -0.87 8.21
C ILE A 54 -6.10 0.25 7.29
N GLU A 55 -6.63 0.31 6.06
CA GLU A 55 -6.32 1.35 5.07
C GLU A 55 -6.56 2.76 5.62
N GLY A 56 -7.69 2.97 6.31
CA GLY A 56 -8.02 4.24 6.94
C GLY A 56 -7.11 4.62 8.11
N ALA A 57 -6.63 3.62 8.87
CA ALA A 57 -5.66 3.86 9.94
C ALA A 57 -4.30 4.28 9.38
N ASN A 58 -3.86 3.63 8.29
CA ASN A 58 -2.64 3.96 7.57
C ASN A 58 -2.72 5.35 6.90
N PHE A 59 -3.83 5.68 6.24
CA PHE A 59 -4.09 7.02 5.70
C PHE A 59 -3.95 8.10 6.78
N ALA A 60 -4.55 7.87 7.95
CA ALA A 60 -4.45 8.81 9.07
C ALA A 60 -3.02 8.92 9.62
N ALA A 61 -2.29 7.81 9.72
CA ALA A 61 -0.90 7.82 10.15
C ALA A 61 -0.03 8.63 9.17
N ASP A 62 -0.31 8.54 7.87
CA ASP A 62 0.34 9.36 6.86
C ASP A 62 0.05 10.85 7.03
N LEU A 63 -1.21 11.24 7.26
CA LEU A 63 -1.56 12.64 7.53
C LEU A 63 -0.80 13.22 8.73
N LYS A 64 -0.54 12.42 9.78
CA LYS A 64 0.28 12.83 10.92
C LYS A 64 1.75 13.00 10.53
N ARG A 65 2.27 12.14 9.66
CA ARG A 65 3.65 12.18 9.17
C ARG A 65 3.87 13.34 8.19
N VAL A 66 2.93 13.56 7.28
CA VAL A 66 2.95 14.58 6.22
C VAL A 66 1.59 15.31 6.18
N PRO A 67 1.40 16.33 7.04
CA PRO A 67 0.16 17.10 7.07
C PRO A 67 -0.15 17.76 5.73
N GLN A 68 -1.45 17.91 5.43
CA GLN A 68 -1.94 18.40 4.14
C GLN A 68 -2.67 19.74 4.31
N PRO A 69 -1.99 20.86 4.59
CA PRO A 69 -2.65 22.13 4.94
C PRO A 69 -3.49 22.72 3.79
N SER A 70 -3.18 22.36 2.53
CA SER A 70 -3.90 22.83 1.35
C SER A 70 -5.08 21.93 0.97
N VAL A 71 -5.29 20.77 1.61
CA VAL A 71 -6.30 19.82 1.15
C VAL A 71 -7.71 20.40 1.22
N THR A 72 -8.51 20.13 0.19
CA THR A 72 -9.94 20.41 0.14
C THR A 72 -10.71 19.14 -0.15
N TYR A 73 -11.82 18.94 0.55
CA TYR A 73 -12.75 17.86 0.32
C TYR A 73 -14.10 18.46 -0.10
N LEU A 74 -14.66 17.98 -1.21
CA LEU A 74 -15.96 18.42 -1.71
C LEU A 74 -16.82 17.22 -2.06
N LEU A 75 -18.02 17.16 -1.49
CA LEU A 75 -19.05 16.21 -1.94
C LEU A 75 -19.91 16.82 -3.03
N SER A 76 -20.24 16.01 -4.02
CA SER A 76 -21.30 16.27 -4.98
C SER A 76 -22.17 15.03 -5.16
N GLU A 77 -23.34 15.20 -5.79
CA GLU A 77 -24.26 14.09 -6.13
C GLU A 77 -24.63 13.20 -4.94
N VAL A 78 -24.84 13.81 -3.76
CA VAL A 78 -25.20 13.08 -2.55
C VAL A 78 -26.59 12.45 -2.70
N ARG A 79 -26.65 11.12 -2.64
CA ARG A 79 -27.87 10.32 -2.69
C ARG A 79 -28.00 9.56 -1.37
N MET A 80 -29.01 9.92 -0.57
CA MET A 80 -29.28 9.30 0.71
C MET A 80 -30.29 8.15 0.57
N ALA A 81 -30.07 7.07 1.30
CA ALA A 81 -30.96 5.93 1.42
C ALA A 81 -30.91 5.39 2.86
N GLY A 82 -31.81 5.91 3.72
CA GLY A 82 -31.83 5.58 5.16
C GLY A 82 -30.53 5.96 5.85
N ASP A 83 -29.90 4.98 6.49
CA ASP A 83 -28.63 5.13 7.24
C ASP A 83 -27.38 5.02 6.35
N GLN A 84 -27.54 5.13 5.03
CA GLN A 84 -26.47 5.08 4.05
C GLN A 84 -26.59 6.25 3.08
N ALA A 85 -25.47 6.71 2.55
CA ALA A 85 -25.43 7.66 1.45
C ALA A 85 -24.31 7.31 0.48
N ARG A 86 -24.54 7.62 -0.80
CA ARG A 86 -23.51 7.59 -1.85
C ARG A 86 -23.27 9.00 -2.34
N ALA A 87 -22.03 9.33 -2.66
CA ALA A 87 -21.66 10.66 -3.16
C ALA A 87 -20.42 10.55 -4.06
N ARG A 88 -20.10 11.63 -4.76
CA ARG A 88 -18.78 11.82 -5.38
C ARG A 88 -17.94 12.71 -4.47
N LEU A 89 -16.80 12.21 -4.01
CA LEU A 89 -15.81 12.97 -3.25
C LEU A 89 -14.72 13.47 -4.19
N THR A 90 -14.57 14.78 -4.28
CA THR A 90 -13.42 15.43 -4.91
C THR A 90 -12.41 15.85 -3.84
N LEU A 91 -11.17 15.40 -4.00
CA LEU A 91 -10.02 15.81 -3.22
C LEU A 91 -9.15 16.72 -4.10
N SER A 92 -8.70 17.86 -3.56
CA SER A 92 -7.65 18.68 -4.18
C SER A 92 -6.61 19.05 -3.13
N TRP A 93 -5.32 18.96 -3.44
CA TRP A 93 -4.22 19.24 -2.51
C TRP A 93 -2.94 19.58 -3.27
N GLU A 94 -1.84 19.82 -2.55
CA GLU A 94 -0.51 19.98 -3.14
C GLU A 94 0.43 18.89 -2.57
N ARG A 95 0.65 17.80 -3.31
CA ARG A 95 1.65 16.79 -2.92
C ARG A 95 3.05 17.40 -2.98
N VAL A 96 3.34 18.08 -4.09
CA VAL A 96 4.53 18.90 -4.27
C VAL A 96 4.09 20.35 -4.14
N LYS A 97 4.79 21.13 -3.32
CA LYS A 97 4.46 22.53 -3.06
C LYS A 97 4.28 23.33 -4.36
N GLY A 98 3.13 23.98 -4.51
CA GLY A 98 2.78 24.75 -5.70
C GLY A 98 2.34 23.93 -6.92
N VAL A 99 2.27 22.60 -6.81
CA VAL A 99 1.78 21.71 -7.87
C VAL A 99 0.42 21.13 -7.44
N PRO A 100 -0.69 21.58 -8.05
CA PRO A 100 -2.01 21.10 -7.69
C PRO A 100 -2.17 19.62 -8.07
N SER A 101 -2.72 18.85 -7.14
CA SER A 101 -3.13 17.45 -7.28
C SER A 101 -4.64 17.36 -7.08
N ARG A 102 -5.32 16.47 -7.81
CA ARG A 102 -6.77 16.29 -7.71
C ARG A 102 -7.18 14.85 -8.00
N ALA A 103 -8.12 14.33 -7.23
CA ALA A 103 -8.76 13.05 -7.46
C ALA A 103 -10.27 13.16 -7.23
N THR A 104 -11.07 12.36 -7.93
CA THR A 104 -12.52 12.27 -7.71
C THR A 104 -12.94 10.81 -7.68
N LEU A 105 -13.62 10.40 -6.62
CA LEU A 105 -14.02 9.01 -6.39
C LEU A 105 -15.48 8.93 -5.96
N PRO A 106 -16.25 7.91 -6.39
CA PRO A 106 -17.51 7.60 -5.77
C PRO A 106 -17.24 6.98 -4.39
N VAL A 107 -17.98 7.43 -3.38
CA VAL A 107 -17.77 7.05 -1.98
C VAL A 107 -19.08 6.68 -1.30
N ARG A 108 -18.96 5.93 -0.20
CA ARG A 108 -20.05 5.60 0.69
C ARG A 108 -19.89 6.30 2.03
N LEU A 109 -21.01 6.74 2.58
CA LEU A 109 -21.12 7.29 3.92
C LEU A 109 -22.16 6.45 4.67
N GLU A 110 -21.93 6.23 5.95
CA GLU A 110 -22.87 5.50 6.81
C GLU A 110 -23.22 6.30 8.05
N ARG A 111 -24.46 6.16 8.51
CA ARG A 111 -24.92 6.76 9.74
C ARG A 111 -24.78 5.75 10.88
N VAL A 112 -24.02 6.12 11.92
CA VAL A 112 -23.85 5.34 13.15
C VAL A 112 -24.47 6.14 14.30
N GLY A 113 -25.68 5.77 14.70
CA GLY A 113 -26.48 6.57 15.64
C GLY A 113 -26.90 7.90 15.00
N GLU A 114 -26.46 9.02 15.58
CA GLU A 114 -26.78 10.36 15.06
C GLU A 114 -25.70 10.95 14.14
N VAL A 115 -24.55 10.28 13.97
CA VAL A 115 -23.40 10.82 13.24
C VAL A 115 -23.12 10.06 11.96
N TRP A 116 -22.69 10.79 10.92
CA TRP A 116 -22.19 10.20 9.69
C TRP A 116 -20.70 9.83 9.81
N ARG A 117 -20.32 8.75 9.15
CA ARG A 117 -18.97 8.22 9.04
C ARG A 117 -18.60 7.98 7.58
N TYR A 118 -17.33 8.16 7.26
CA TYR A 118 -16.81 7.85 5.92
C TYR A 118 -16.55 6.35 5.79
N ALA A 119 -17.25 5.67 4.89
CA ALA A 119 -17.22 4.21 4.73
C ALA A 119 -16.39 3.74 3.52
N GLY A 120 -15.50 4.61 3.03
CA GLY A 120 -14.60 4.35 1.92
C GLY A 120 -15.25 4.52 0.55
N GLU A 121 -14.64 3.91 -0.46
CA GLU A 121 -15.10 3.97 -1.83
C GLU A 121 -16.43 3.21 -2.03
N ASP A 122 -17.23 3.65 -3.00
CA ASP A 122 -18.33 2.84 -3.52
C ASP A 122 -17.74 1.77 -4.43
N LEU A 123 -17.78 0.52 -3.97
CA LEU A 123 -17.16 -0.62 -4.63
C LEU A 123 -18.23 -1.59 -5.14
N GLN A 124 -18.10 -2.00 -6.40
CA GLN A 124 -18.89 -3.07 -7.00
C GLN A 124 -18.11 -4.38 -6.92
N ALA A 125 -18.74 -5.40 -6.33
CA ALA A 125 -18.18 -6.75 -6.28
C ALA A 125 -18.19 -7.41 -7.66
N ILE A 126 -17.11 -8.11 -7.98
CA ILE A 126 -16.94 -8.92 -9.18
C ILE A 126 -16.69 -10.36 -8.71
N PRO A 127 -17.46 -11.36 -9.19
CA PRO A 127 -17.26 -12.75 -8.81
C PRO A 127 -15.85 -13.25 -9.19
N ALA A 128 -15.04 -13.65 -8.19
CA ALA A 128 -13.64 -14.03 -8.40
C ALA A 128 -13.10 -15.06 -7.37
N ALA A 129 -13.93 -16.02 -6.97
CA ALA A 129 -13.57 -17.02 -5.95
C ALA A 129 -12.26 -17.77 -6.28
N PRO A 130 -11.41 -18.08 -5.27
CA PRO A 130 -11.66 -17.90 -3.83
C PRO A 130 -11.40 -16.48 -3.31
N TYR A 131 -10.85 -15.59 -4.14
CA TYR A 131 -10.46 -14.24 -3.74
C TYR A 131 -11.62 -13.25 -3.88
N ALA A 132 -11.50 -12.09 -3.23
CA ALA A 132 -12.44 -11.00 -3.42
C ALA A 132 -11.90 -10.02 -4.47
N LEU A 133 -12.73 -9.69 -5.47
CA LEU A 133 -12.42 -8.68 -6.48
C LEU A 133 -13.51 -7.61 -6.45
N PHE A 134 -13.08 -6.36 -6.38
CA PHE A 134 -13.93 -5.19 -6.43
C PHE A 134 -13.41 -4.22 -7.48
N ALA A 135 -14.32 -3.48 -8.11
CA ALA A 135 -13.99 -2.28 -8.87
C ALA A 135 -14.66 -1.07 -8.23
N VAL A 136 -14.00 0.08 -8.26
CA VAL A 136 -14.67 1.35 -7.96
C VAL A 136 -15.88 1.49 -8.88
N ASN A 137 -17.02 1.89 -8.33
CA ASN A 137 -18.30 1.99 -9.03
C ASN A 137 -18.34 3.24 -9.94
N GLU A 138 -17.48 3.24 -10.94
CA GLU A 138 -17.41 4.21 -12.04
C GLU A 138 -17.88 3.55 -13.34
N ALA A 139 -18.51 4.33 -14.21
CA ALA A 139 -19.10 3.81 -15.45
C ALA A 139 -18.07 3.04 -16.30
N GLY A 140 -18.39 1.78 -16.62
CA GLY A 140 -17.56 0.92 -17.47
C GLY A 140 -16.35 0.28 -16.78
N LEU A 141 -15.98 0.68 -15.56
CA LEU A 141 -14.83 0.13 -14.86
C LEU A 141 -15.06 -1.31 -14.38
N PRO A 142 -16.19 -1.68 -13.75
CA PRO A 142 -16.47 -3.06 -13.38
C PRO A 142 -16.40 -4.04 -14.56
N GLU A 143 -16.93 -3.66 -15.72
CA GLU A 143 -16.90 -4.47 -16.93
C GLU A 143 -15.47 -4.66 -17.45
N ARG A 144 -14.65 -3.60 -17.41
CA ARG A 144 -13.22 -3.66 -17.77
C ARG A 144 -12.40 -4.46 -16.75
N ALA A 145 -12.80 -4.50 -15.49
CA ALA A 145 -12.13 -5.22 -14.42
C ALA A 145 -12.49 -6.71 -14.38
N ALA A 146 -13.67 -7.10 -14.88
CA ALA A 146 -14.15 -8.47 -14.86
C ALA A 146 -13.15 -9.52 -15.43
N PRO A 147 -12.42 -9.23 -16.53
CA PRO A 147 -11.38 -10.13 -17.04
C PRO A 147 -10.22 -10.44 -16.07
N LEU A 148 -10.06 -9.69 -14.97
CA LEU A 148 -9.07 -10.03 -13.94
C LEU A 148 -9.44 -11.25 -13.10
N ALA A 149 -10.74 -11.56 -12.94
CA ALA A 149 -11.20 -12.64 -12.08
C ALA A 149 -10.51 -13.99 -12.36
N PRO A 150 -10.43 -14.50 -13.61
CA PRO A 150 -9.71 -15.74 -13.90
C PRO A 150 -8.17 -15.62 -13.78
N LEU A 151 -7.62 -14.40 -13.73
CA LEU A 151 -6.16 -14.19 -13.62
C LEU A 151 -5.66 -14.25 -12.18
N LEU A 152 -6.52 -14.02 -11.18
CA LEU A 152 -6.14 -14.08 -9.77
C LEU A 152 -5.57 -15.46 -9.41
N GLY A 153 -6.26 -16.55 -9.76
CA GLY A 153 -5.77 -17.91 -9.50
C GLY A 153 -4.42 -18.21 -10.15
N ARG A 154 -4.18 -17.68 -11.37
CA ARG A 154 -2.92 -17.85 -12.10
C ARG A 154 -1.78 -17.10 -11.45
N ALA A 155 -2.00 -15.84 -11.07
CA ALA A 155 -1.01 -15.04 -10.35
C ALA A 155 -0.67 -15.65 -8.99
N ALA A 156 -1.67 -16.15 -8.24
CA ALA A 156 -1.44 -16.83 -6.97
C ALA A 156 -0.65 -18.14 -7.14
N GLY A 157 -0.98 -18.93 -8.16
CA GLY A 157 -0.23 -20.12 -8.51
C GLY A 157 1.24 -19.83 -8.81
N ARG A 158 1.53 -18.66 -9.41
CA ARG A 158 2.91 -18.23 -9.66
C ARG A 158 3.68 -17.89 -8.40
N VAL A 159 3.05 -17.23 -7.41
CA VAL A 159 3.66 -16.98 -6.09
C VAL A 159 4.03 -18.29 -5.43
N ARG A 160 3.10 -19.26 -5.42
CA ARG A 160 3.34 -20.59 -4.85
C ARG A 160 4.48 -21.33 -5.55
N GLU A 161 4.50 -21.33 -6.88
CA GLU A 161 5.56 -21.98 -7.65
C GLU A 161 6.94 -21.37 -7.36
N ALA A 162 7.03 -20.04 -7.30
CA ALA A 162 8.30 -19.34 -7.17
C ALA A 162 8.85 -19.33 -5.73
N LEU A 163 7.97 -19.20 -4.73
CA LEU A 163 8.37 -18.98 -3.33
C LEU A 163 7.95 -20.10 -2.38
N GLY A 164 7.12 -21.04 -2.81
CA GLY A 164 6.62 -22.13 -1.95
C GLY A 164 5.67 -21.66 -0.84
N ILE A 165 5.04 -20.49 -1.00
CA ILE A 165 4.08 -19.92 -0.05
C ILE A 165 2.74 -19.63 -0.75
N GLU A 166 1.65 -19.66 0.01
CA GLU A 166 0.30 -19.44 -0.52
C GLU A 166 -0.09 -17.96 -0.49
N VAL A 167 -0.99 -17.58 -1.39
CA VAL A 167 -1.73 -16.31 -1.29
C VAL A 167 -2.87 -16.51 -0.29
N PRO A 168 -3.02 -15.63 0.73
CA PRO A 168 -4.12 -15.74 1.67
C PRO A 168 -5.47 -15.79 0.95
N ALA A 169 -6.35 -16.72 1.33
CA ALA A 169 -7.70 -16.82 0.75
C ALA A 169 -8.55 -15.56 1.00
N THR A 170 -8.18 -14.75 2.00
CA THR A 170 -8.78 -13.46 2.30
C THR A 170 -8.27 -12.31 1.42
N ALA A 171 -7.37 -12.58 0.46
CA ALA A 171 -6.84 -11.56 -0.43
C ALA A 171 -7.99 -10.83 -1.15
N THR A 172 -7.94 -9.50 -1.07
CA THR A 172 -8.93 -8.60 -1.66
C THR A 172 -8.22 -7.71 -2.66
N VAL A 173 -8.75 -7.65 -3.89
CA VAL A 173 -8.26 -6.78 -4.96
C VAL A 173 -9.30 -5.70 -5.25
N LYS A 174 -8.88 -4.44 -5.30
CA LYS A 174 -9.69 -3.26 -5.63
C LYS A 174 -9.11 -2.58 -6.86
N VAL A 175 -9.96 -2.40 -7.88
CA VAL A 175 -9.58 -1.77 -9.15
C VAL A 175 -10.01 -0.31 -9.18
N TYR A 176 -9.07 0.57 -9.47
CA TYR A 176 -9.26 2.03 -9.53
C TYR A 176 -9.22 2.54 -10.98
N PRO A 177 -9.88 3.66 -11.27
CA PRO A 177 -9.98 4.18 -12.64
C PRO A 177 -8.66 4.78 -13.17
N ASN A 178 -7.78 5.28 -12.30
CA ASN A 178 -6.52 5.93 -12.66
C ASN A 178 -5.57 6.03 -11.44
N MET A 179 -4.30 6.36 -11.70
CA MET A 179 -3.26 6.43 -10.66
C MET A 179 -3.54 7.50 -9.60
N ASP A 180 -4.11 8.64 -9.99
CA ASP A 180 -4.41 9.73 -9.04
C ASP A 180 -5.47 9.29 -8.03
N SER A 181 -6.50 8.60 -8.51
CA SER A 181 -7.58 8.06 -7.68
C SER A 181 -7.08 6.94 -6.76
N LEU A 182 -6.24 6.04 -7.28
CA LEU A 182 -5.60 5.00 -6.47
C LEU A 182 -4.74 5.64 -5.37
N SER A 183 -3.84 6.55 -5.73
CA SER A 183 -2.89 7.14 -4.78
C SER A 183 -3.61 7.96 -3.72
N ALA A 184 -4.63 8.74 -4.10
CA ALA A 184 -5.48 9.49 -3.17
C ALA A 184 -6.29 8.60 -2.22
N SER A 185 -6.52 7.33 -2.58
CA SER A 185 -7.14 6.35 -1.68
C SER A 185 -6.17 5.70 -0.70
N VAL A 186 -4.87 5.78 -0.99
CA VAL A 186 -3.81 5.22 -0.15
C VAL A 186 -3.33 6.30 0.81
N ASN A 187 -2.74 7.38 0.28
CA ASN A 187 -2.11 8.46 1.04
C ASN A 187 -2.00 9.71 0.15
N LEU A 188 -2.30 10.91 0.68
CA LEU A 188 -2.17 12.15 -0.11
C LEU A 188 -0.72 12.55 -0.39
N SER A 189 0.23 12.07 0.43
CA SER A 189 1.66 12.28 0.21
C SER A 189 2.25 11.39 -0.90
N LEU A 190 1.53 10.34 -1.31
CA LEU A 190 2.02 9.34 -2.25
C LEU A 190 2.03 9.88 -3.68
N GLN A 191 3.14 9.68 -4.40
CA GLN A 191 3.18 9.92 -5.84
C GLN A 191 2.27 8.93 -6.61
N PRO A 192 1.83 9.26 -7.83
CA PRO A 192 1.04 8.32 -8.64
C PRO A 192 1.70 6.94 -8.77
N VAL A 193 1.01 5.89 -8.28
CA VAL A 193 1.44 4.49 -8.43
C VAL A 193 0.43 3.64 -9.21
N GLY A 194 0.93 2.57 -9.84
CA GLY A 194 0.11 1.64 -10.62
C GLY A 194 -0.48 0.48 -9.81
N GLY A 195 0.09 0.21 -8.64
CA GLY A 195 -0.28 -0.85 -7.71
C GLY A 195 0.15 -0.47 -6.30
N TRP A 196 -0.57 -1.00 -5.31
CA TRP A 196 -0.25 -0.80 -3.90
C TRP A 196 -0.76 -1.97 -3.06
N ASN A 197 0.05 -2.40 -2.10
CA ASN A 197 -0.35 -3.28 -1.03
C ASN A 197 0.49 -2.99 0.24
N GLU A 198 -0.18 -2.96 1.39
CA GLU A 198 0.47 -3.08 2.69
C GLU A 198 -0.15 -4.25 3.49
N PRO A 199 0.54 -4.75 4.53
CA PRO A 199 0.04 -5.84 5.37
C PRO A 199 -1.38 -5.58 5.90
N GLY A 200 -2.31 -6.48 5.55
CA GLY A 200 -3.69 -6.41 6.00
C GLY A 200 -4.59 -5.46 5.19
N GLU A 201 -4.05 -4.75 4.21
CA GLU A 201 -4.82 -3.96 3.26
C GLU A 201 -5.30 -4.79 2.07
N ALA A 202 -6.26 -4.25 1.31
CA ALA A 202 -6.54 -4.75 -0.02
C ALA A 202 -5.41 -4.37 -0.98
N ILE A 203 -5.21 -5.20 -1.99
CA ILE A 203 -4.39 -4.85 -3.16
C ILE A 203 -5.17 -3.83 -3.97
N LYS A 204 -4.57 -2.68 -4.23
CA LYS A 204 -5.16 -1.62 -5.05
C LYS A 204 -4.39 -1.57 -6.37
N LEU A 205 -5.08 -1.58 -7.50
CA LEU A 205 -4.44 -1.53 -8.81
C LEU A 205 -5.22 -0.71 -9.82
N ILE A 206 -4.53 -0.24 -10.86
CA ILE A 206 -5.15 0.27 -12.07
C ILE A 206 -5.03 -0.76 -13.20
N LEU A 207 -5.96 -0.72 -14.15
CA LEU A 207 -5.88 -1.54 -15.35
C LEU A 207 -4.95 -0.90 -16.37
N SER A 208 -4.15 -1.72 -17.05
CA SER A 208 -3.43 -1.28 -18.24
C SER A 208 -4.38 -1.25 -19.42
N ASP A 209 -4.42 -0.12 -20.12
CA ASP A 209 -5.11 -0.01 -21.41
C ASP A 209 -4.15 -0.41 -22.52
N GLY A 210 -4.35 -1.59 -23.12
CA GLY A 210 -3.50 -2.03 -24.23
C GLY A 210 -3.66 -3.49 -24.64
N PRO A 211 -3.05 -3.87 -25.79
CA PRO A 211 -3.15 -5.22 -26.36
C PRO A 211 -2.52 -6.30 -25.48
N SER A 212 -1.73 -5.92 -24.47
CA SER A 212 -1.05 -6.80 -23.52
C SER A 212 -1.74 -6.84 -22.14
N PHE A 213 -3.05 -6.56 -22.06
CA PHE A 213 -3.82 -6.53 -20.81
C PHE A 213 -3.51 -7.74 -19.92
N GLU A 214 -3.64 -8.97 -20.42
CA GLU A 214 -3.47 -10.18 -19.62
C GLU A 214 -2.06 -10.29 -19.03
N SER A 215 -1.02 -10.13 -19.84
CA SER A 215 0.37 -10.21 -19.37
C SER A 215 0.69 -9.10 -18.36
N SER A 216 0.21 -7.88 -18.63
CA SER A 216 0.40 -6.74 -17.73
C SER A 216 -0.33 -6.92 -16.41
N ALA A 217 -1.55 -7.46 -16.45
CA ALA A 217 -2.35 -7.79 -15.27
C ALA A 217 -1.72 -8.92 -14.46
N LEU A 218 -1.27 -10.01 -15.09
CA LEU A 218 -0.60 -11.12 -14.40
C LEU A 218 0.71 -10.66 -13.75
N ARG A 219 1.49 -9.82 -14.45
CA ARG A 219 2.70 -9.22 -13.88
C ARG A 219 2.38 -8.43 -12.61
N LEU A 220 1.39 -7.54 -12.68
CA LEU A 220 1.02 -6.70 -11.54
C LEU A 220 0.43 -7.54 -10.40
N LEU A 221 -0.51 -8.43 -10.68
CA LEU A 221 -1.12 -9.30 -9.67
C LEU A 221 -0.09 -10.21 -8.99
N ALA A 222 0.85 -10.79 -9.74
CA ALA A 222 1.89 -11.63 -9.15
C ALA A 222 2.86 -10.82 -8.28
N HIS A 223 3.15 -9.57 -8.67
CA HIS A 223 3.95 -8.64 -7.86
C HIS A 223 3.22 -8.33 -6.55
N GLU A 224 1.98 -7.86 -6.60
CA GLU A 224 1.22 -7.49 -5.39
C GLU A 224 0.85 -8.68 -4.49
N PHE A 225 0.53 -9.85 -5.08
CA PHE A 225 0.34 -11.08 -4.29
C PHE A 225 1.62 -11.53 -3.61
N THR A 226 2.80 -11.25 -4.18
CA THR A 226 4.05 -11.55 -3.51
C THR A 226 4.20 -10.73 -2.24
N HIS A 227 3.91 -9.42 -2.27
CA HIS A 227 3.91 -8.58 -1.06
C HIS A 227 3.01 -9.17 0.02
N LEU A 228 1.74 -9.43 -0.31
CA LEU A 228 0.76 -9.99 0.61
C LEU A 228 1.20 -11.35 1.20
N SER A 229 1.69 -12.26 0.35
CA SER A 229 2.14 -13.58 0.77
C SER A 229 3.40 -13.53 1.64
N VAL A 230 4.37 -12.68 1.31
CA VAL A 230 5.57 -12.49 2.13
C VAL A 230 5.18 -11.94 3.48
N SER A 231 4.34 -10.89 3.54
CA SER A 231 3.85 -10.32 4.79
C SER A 231 3.11 -11.32 5.66
N ALA A 232 2.27 -12.17 5.06
CA ALA A 232 1.60 -13.26 5.78
C ALA A 232 2.61 -14.29 6.31
N ALA A 233 3.57 -14.71 5.49
CA ALA A 233 4.56 -15.73 5.83
C ALA A 233 5.59 -15.26 6.87
N VAL A 234 5.86 -13.97 6.99
CA VAL A 234 6.76 -13.40 8.01
C VAL A 234 6.03 -12.88 9.25
N GLY A 235 4.73 -12.57 9.11
CA GLY A 235 3.87 -12.07 10.18
C GLY A 235 3.24 -13.16 11.05
N GLU A 236 3.26 -14.42 10.62
CA GLU A 236 2.69 -15.58 11.33
C GLU A 236 3.22 -15.64 12.78
N GLY A 237 2.31 -15.52 13.77
CA GLY A 237 2.65 -15.54 15.19
C GLY A 237 3.09 -14.21 15.83
N SER A 238 3.05 -13.09 15.10
CA SER A 238 3.38 -11.75 15.62
C SER A 238 2.15 -10.85 15.80
N ALA A 239 2.24 -9.83 16.67
CA ALA A 239 1.25 -8.75 16.71
C ALA A 239 1.19 -8.09 15.32
N ALA A 240 -0.01 -8.05 14.73
CA ALA A 240 -0.24 -7.73 13.32
C ALA A 240 0.64 -6.57 12.81
N GLY A 241 1.52 -6.87 11.84
CA GLY A 241 2.32 -5.89 11.11
C GLY A 241 3.69 -5.50 11.71
N ALA A 242 4.02 -5.89 12.95
CA ALA A 242 5.30 -5.50 13.55
C ALA A 242 6.51 -6.25 12.97
N ALA A 243 6.36 -7.53 12.65
CA ALA A 243 7.43 -8.35 12.08
C ALA A 243 7.71 -8.00 10.60
N ASP A 244 6.66 -7.73 9.84
CA ASP A 244 6.74 -7.36 8.43
C ASP A 244 7.52 -6.05 8.22
N ARG A 245 7.25 -5.03 9.03
CA ARG A 245 7.97 -3.74 9.00
C ARG A 245 9.49 -3.84 9.19
N ARG A 246 10.01 -5.00 9.63
CA ARG A 246 11.46 -5.23 9.74
C ARG A 246 12.10 -5.71 8.44
N VAL A 247 11.31 -6.28 7.53
CA VAL A 247 11.77 -6.70 6.20
C VAL A 247 12.06 -5.43 5.37
N PRO A 248 13.29 -5.27 4.85
CA PRO A 248 13.63 -4.09 4.07
C PRO A 248 12.79 -3.96 2.80
N TRP A 249 12.42 -2.73 2.46
CA TRP A 249 11.62 -2.41 1.28
C TRP A 249 12.26 -2.94 -0.02
N TRP A 250 13.58 -2.80 -0.18
CA TRP A 250 14.29 -3.40 -1.33
C TRP A 250 14.11 -4.91 -1.45
N LEU A 251 13.96 -5.63 -0.34
CA LEU A 251 13.77 -7.08 -0.35
C LEU A 251 12.34 -7.45 -0.72
N HIS A 252 11.35 -6.70 -0.22
CA HIS A 252 9.95 -6.81 -0.66
C HIS A 252 9.83 -6.63 -2.17
N GLU A 253 10.35 -5.51 -2.70
CA GLU A 253 10.28 -5.21 -4.13
C GLU A 253 11.08 -6.20 -4.97
N GLY A 254 12.25 -6.62 -4.48
CA GLY A 254 13.07 -7.62 -5.16
C GLY A 254 12.38 -8.98 -5.30
N LEU A 255 11.70 -9.44 -4.24
CA LEU A 255 10.92 -10.68 -4.26
C LEU A 255 9.74 -10.55 -5.24
N ALA A 256 9.00 -9.45 -5.16
CA ALA A 256 7.84 -9.20 -6.01
C ALA A 256 8.21 -9.10 -7.51
N ASP A 257 9.32 -8.43 -7.85
CA ASP A 257 9.86 -8.42 -9.20
C ASP A 257 10.36 -9.81 -9.63
N HIS A 258 11.01 -10.56 -8.74
CA HIS A 258 11.50 -11.90 -9.04
C HIS A 258 10.37 -12.88 -9.39
N VAL A 259 9.24 -12.82 -8.67
CA VAL A 259 8.07 -13.66 -8.97
C VAL A 259 7.39 -13.22 -10.26
N SER A 260 7.15 -11.91 -10.40
CA SER A 260 6.40 -11.34 -11.53
C SER A 260 7.16 -11.37 -12.86
N ARG A 261 8.49 -11.57 -12.85
CA ARG A 261 9.32 -11.65 -14.07
C ARG A 261 8.90 -12.71 -15.07
N ALA A 262 8.15 -13.72 -14.65
CA ALA A 262 7.57 -14.73 -15.54
C ALA A 262 6.63 -14.12 -16.61
N TYR A 263 6.14 -12.92 -16.38
CA TYR A 263 5.24 -12.19 -17.28
C TYR A 263 5.91 -10.98 -17.94
N TRP A 264 7.24 -10.85 -17.83
CA TRP A 264 7.96 -9.76 -18.47
C TRP A 264 8.14 -10.02 -19.96
N THR A 265 8.11 -8.96 -20.76
CA THR A 265 8.55 -9.04 -22.16
C THR A 265 10.06 -9.27 -22.21
N PRO A 266 10.60 -9.86 -23.29
CA PRO A 266 12.05 -10.00 -23.47
C PRO A 266 12.80 -8.66 -23.31
N SER A 267 12.25 -7.57 -23.86
CA SER A 267 12.82 -6.23 -23.72
C SER A 267 12.84 -5.73 -22.27
N ALA A 268 11.81 -6.03 -21.48
CA ALA A 268 11.77 -5.68 -20.07
C ALA A 268 12.81 -6.46 -19.25
N VAL A 269 13.00 -7.75 -19.57
CA VAL A 269 14.06 -8.59 -18.96
C VAL A 269 15.44 -7.99 -19.24
N THR A 270 15.77 -7.73 -20.50
CA THR A 270 17.05 -7.11 -20.88
C THR A 270 17.26 -5.77 -20.19
N SER A 271 16.27 -4.88 -20.26
CA SER A 271 16.35 -3.55 -19.65
C SER A 271 16.52 -3.59 -18.12
N ARG A 272 15.89 -4.56 -17.45
CA ARG A 272 16.07 -4.77 -16.00
C ARG A 272 17.46 -5.29 -15.69
N GLN A 273 17.94 -6.29 -16.43
CA GLN A 273 19.31 -6.82 -16.27
C GLN A 273 20.36 -5.73 -16.44
N GLU A 274 20.27 -4.91 -17.49
CA GLU A 274 21.16 -3.78 -17.72
C GLU A 274 21.16 -2.77 -16.57
N ARG A 275 19.99 -2.47 -15.98
CA ARG A 275 19.93 -1.59 -14.78
C ARG A 275 20.62 -2.22 -13.57
N MET A 276 20.39 -3.51 -13.31
CA MET A 276 20.98 -4.21 -12.17
C MET A 276 22.50 -4.24 -12.27
N THR A 277 23.04 -4.68 -13.41
CA THR A 277 24.49 -4.77 -13.64
C THR A 277 25.11 -3.37 -13.74
N GLY A 278 24.41 -2.42 -14.37
CA GLY A 278 24.78 -1.01 -14.43
C GLY A 278 24.99 -0.40 -13.04
N TYR A 279 24.00 -0.53 -12.14
CA TYR A 279 24.12 -0.03 -10.76
C TYR A 279 25.20 -0.75 -9.95
N ALA A 280 25.37 -2.06 -10.14
CA ALA A 280 26.45 -2.80 -9.48
C ALA A 280 27.84 -2.29 -9.88
N ARG A 281 28.05 -1.96 -11.16
CA ARG A 281 29.30 -1.40 -11.68
C ARG A 281 29.48 0.06 -11.27
N ALA A 282 28.42 0.88 -11.38
CA ALA A 282 28.45 2.30 -11.07
C ALA A 282 27.08 2.78 -10.56
N GLY A 283 27.07 3.45 -9.41
CA GLY A 283 25.82 3.99 -8.82
C GLY A 283 25.07 3.02 -7.90
N TRP A 284 25.80 2.10 -7.26
CA TRP A 284 25.27 1.31 -6.16
C TRP A 284 24.91 2.22 -4.98
N VAL A 285 23.76 1.99 -4.36
CA VAL A 285 23.29 2.70 -3.18
C VAL A 285 23.31 1.69 -2.04
N PRO A 286 23.87 2.02 -0.86
CA PRO A 286 23.87 1.09 0.25
C PRO A 286 22.46 0.56 0.56
N LEU A 287 22.30 -0.75 0.67
CA LEU A 287 20.97 -1.37 0.81
C LEU A 287 20.24 -0.91 2.09
N GLU A 288 20.98 -0.56 3.14
CA GLU A 288 20.39 -0.01 4.38
C GLU A 288 19.76 1.38 4.15
N GLU A 289 20.25 2.16 3.18
CA GLU A 289 19.63 3.43 2.76
C GLU A 289 18.35 3.23 1.94
N LEU A 290 18.08 1.99 1.49
CA LEU A 290 16.90 1.60 0.70
C LEU A 290 15.89 0.78 1.53
N ARG A 291 16.06 0.74 2.85
CA ARG A 291 15.31 -0.14 3.73
C ARG A 291 13.89 0.33 4.03
N ASP A 292 13.70 1.63 4.26
CA ASP A 292 12.46 2.16 4.86
C ASP A 292 11.70 3.05 3.88
N PHE A 293 10.59 2.56 3.34
CA PHE A 293 9.81 3.22 2.29
C PHE A 293 9.53 4.73 2.56
N PRO A 294 9.04 5.15 3.74
CA PRO A 294 8.76 6.55 4.02
C PRO A 294 10.00 7.44 4.10
N ALA A 295 11.19 6.85 4.28
CA ALA A 295 12.46 7.55 4.42
C ALA A 295 13.28 7.59 3.13
N VAL A 296 13.00 6.73 2.15
CA VAL A 296 13.70 6.71 0.86
C VAL A 296 13.17 7.82 -0.06
N PRO A 297 14.02 8.78 -0.49
CA PRO A 297 13.63 9.81 -1.44
C PRO A 297 13.11 9.24 -2.77
N GLU A 298 12.09 9.87 -3.37
CA GLU A 298 11.42 9.38 -4.59
C GLU A 298 12.41 9.14 -5.75
N GLU A 299 13.43 9.99 -5.91
CA GLU A 299 14.46 9.85 -6.94
C GLU A 299 15.31 8.58 -6.79
N ARG A 300 15.29 7.95 -5.61
CA ARG A 300 16.00 6.71 -5.29
C ARG A 300 15.14 5.46 -5.43
N TRP A 301 13.84 5.57 -5.61
CA TRP A 301 12.94 4.40 -5.70
C TRP A 301 13.38 3.42 -6.79
N LYS A 302 13.89 3.91 -7.92
CA LYS A 302 14.43 3.06 -9.00
C LYS A 302 15.54 2.09 -8.56
N TYR A 303 16.32 2.44 -7.53
CA TYR A 303 17.37 1.58 -6.99
C TYR A 303 16.80 0.45 -6.14
N VAL A 304 15.72 0.70 -5.41
CA VAL A 304 15.00 -0.28 -4.59
C VAL A 304 14.60 -1.49 -5.44
N TYR A 305 13.92 -1.25 -6.56
CA TYR A 305 13.51 -2.31 -7.49
C TYR A 305 14.70 -3.02 -8.13
N ALA A 306 15.65 -2.27 -8.71
CA ALA A 306 16.75 -2.86 -9.47
C ALA A 306 17.75 -3.60 -8.57
N GLN A 307 18.26 -2.95 -7.52
CA GLN A 307 19.22 -3.59 -6.62
C GLN A 307 18.56 -4.69 -5.80
N GLY A 308 17.30 -4.49 -5.38
CA GLY A 308 16.52 -5.50 -4.68
C GLY A 308 16.36 -6.78 -5.47
N LEU A 309 15.93 -6.68 -6.73
CA LEU A 309 15.86 -7.84 -7.64
C LEU A 309 17.24 -8.47 -7.85
N GLY A 310 18.29 -7.67 -8.02
CA GLY A 310 19.64 -8.16 -8.23
C GLY A 310 20.16 -9.00 -7.06
N VAL A 311 19.90 -8.56 -5.82
CA VAL A 311 20.24 -9.31 -4.61
C VAL A 311 19.42 -10.59 -4.50
N VAL A 312 18.12 -10.54 -4.80
CA VAL A 312 17.25 -11.73 -4.81
C VAL A 312 17.73 -12.76 -5.84
N ASP A 313 18.10 -12.32 -7.05
CA ASP A 313 18.65 -13.20 -8.08
C ASP A 313 20.01 -13.79 -7.68
N PHE A 314 20.89 -12.99 -7.06
CA PHE A 314 22.15 -13.48 -6.49
C PHE A 314 21.93 -14.58 -5.46
N LEU A 315 21.02 -14.37 -4.50
CA LEU A 315 20.71 -15.34 -3.45
C LEU A 315 20.10 -16.61 -4.06
N ALA A 316 19.14 -16.47 -4.96
CA ALA A 316 18.52 -17.61 -5.64
C ALA A 316 19.55 -18.44 -6.42
N ALA A 317 20.50 -17.78 -7.09
CA ALA A 317 21.53 -18.45 -7.88
C ALA A 317 22.64 -19.10 -7.05
N THR A 318 23.01 -18.52 -5.91
CA THR A 318 24.19 -18.96 -5.12
C THR A 318 23.84 -19.79 -3.89
N LYS A 319 22.61 -19.66 -3.37
CA LYS A 319 22.12 -20.34 -2.16
C LYS A 319 20.84 -21.16 -2.41
N GLY A 320 20.28 -21.10 -3.62
CA GLY A 320 19.08 -21.82 -4.03
C GLY A 320 17.79 -20.99 -3.93
N GLN A 321 16.73 -21.44 -4.59
CA GLN A 321 15.48 -20.67 -4.80
C GLN A 321 14.79 -20.23 -3.50
N GLY A 322 14.96 -20.96 -2.39
CA GLY A 322 14.37 -20.60 -1.09
C GLY A 322 15.14 -19.53 -0.31
N ALA A 323 16.39 -19.22 -0.69
CA ALA A 323 17.25 -18.32 0.08
C ALA A 323 16.74 -16.87 0.18
N PRO A 324 16.16 -16.24 -0.86
CA PRO A 324 15.57 -14.91 -0.75
C PRO A 324 14.46 -14.82 0.30
N LEU A 325 13.52 -15.77 0.32
CA LEU A 325 12.45 -15.81 1.31
C LEU A 325 12.99 -16.11 2.72
N ALA A 326 14.01 -16.96 2.83
CA ALA A 326 14.68 -17.21 4.11
C ALA A 326 15.32 -15.93 4.67
N LEU A 327 15.91 -15.08 3.82
CA LEU A 327 16.43 -13.78 4.25
C LEU A 327 15.31 -12.87 4.78
N ALA A 328 14.17 -12.80 4.08
CA ALA A 328 13.02 -12.01 4.52
C ALA A 328 12.51 -12.46 5.90
N ARG A 329 12.38 -13.78 6.10
CA ARG A 329 12.02 -14.36 7.41
C ARG A 329 13.07 -14.03 8.49
N ALA A 330 14.35 -14.05 8.15
CA ALA A 330 15.42 -13.71 9.08
C ALA A 330 15.40 -12.23 9.49
N PHE A 331 15.13 -11.32 8.56
CA PHE A 331 14.89 -9.91 8.89
C PHE A 331 13.68 -9.72 9.79
N ALA A 332 12.58 -10.40 9.47
CA ALA A 332 11.35 -10.34 10.25
C ALA A 332 11.51 -10.91 11.66
N ALA A 333 12.37 -11.91 11.86
CA ALA A 333 12.65 -12.50 13.17
C ALA A 333 13.72 -11.73 13.98
N SER A 334 14.64 -11.03 13.29
CA SER A 334 15.78 -10.40 13.94
C SER A 334 15.36 -9.25 14.87
N THR A 335 15.94 -9.28 16.07
CA THR A 335 15.89 -8.15 17.02
C THR A 335 17.21 -7.37 17.03
N SER A 336 18.28 -7.95 16.49
CA SER A 336 19.64 -7.39 16.50
C SER A 336 20.03 -6.69 15.18
N GLY A 337 19.20 -6.75 14.14
CA GLY A 337 19.38 -6.04 12.88
C GLY A 337 19.89 -6.88 11.71
N ALA A 338 20.34 -6.21 10.65
CA ALA A 338 20.62 -6.83 9.35
C ALA A 338 21.73 -7.90 9.36
N ASP A 339 22.74 -7.75 10.22
CA ASP A 339 23.85 -8.71 10.33
C ASP A 339 23.40 -10.09 10.83
N GLU A 340 22.42 -10.15 11.73
CA GLU A 340 21.83 -11.41 12.18
C GLU A 340 21.12 -12.12 11.02
N ALA A 341 20.34 -11.37 10.25
CA ALA A 341 19.64 -11.90 9.08
C ALA A 341 20.62 -12.45 8.03
N ALA A 342 21.69 -11.72 7.72
CA ALA A 342 22.73 -12.16 6.79
C ALA A 342 23.50 -13.41 7.28
N ARG A 343 23.83 -13.46 8.57
CA ARG A 343 24.51 -14.62 9.18
C ARG A 343 23.69 -15.90 9.13
N SER A 344 22.35 -15.81 9.18
CA SER A 344 21.47 -16.98 9.01
C SER A 344 21.65 -17.70 7.66
N LEU A 345 22.19 -17.00 6.65
CA LEU A 345 22.49 -17.53 5.31
C LEU A 345 23.98 -17.82 5.09
N GLY A 346 24.78 -17.72 6.16
CA GLY A 346 26.21 -18.01 6.16
C GLY A 346 27.09 -16.88 5.62
N TYR A 347 26.62 -15.63 5.62
CA TYR A 347 27.47 -14.46 5.37
C TYR A 347 28.07 -13.94 6.69
N ALA A 348 29.25 -13.32 6.64
CA ALA A 348 29.90 -12.81 7.86
C ALA A 348 29.14 -11.62 8.50
N SER A 349 28.54 -10.78 7.65
CA SER A 349 27.76 -9.59 8.00
C SER A 349 26.82 -9.24 6.84
N PHE A 350 25.92 -8.28 7.03
CA PHE A 350 25.08 -7.76 5.97
C PHE A 350 25.92 -7.02 4.90
N ALA A 351 26.93 -6.26 5.32
CA ALA A 351 27.87 -5.64 4.39
C ALA A 351 28.59 -6.68 3.51
N ALA A 352 28.95 -7.85 4.07
CA ALA A 352 29.57 -8.93 3.30
C ALA A 352 28.61 -9.58 2.30
N LEU A 353 27.31 -9.70 2.65
CA LEU A 353 26.28 -10.13 1.70
C LEU A 353 26.16 -9.13 0.55
N GLU A 354 26.07 -7.84 0.87
CA GLU A 354 25.92 -6.76 -0.09
C GLU A 354 27.12 -6.67 -1.05
N GLU A 355 28.34 -6.73 -0.52
CA GLU A 355 29.57 -6.73 -1.33
C GLU A 355 29.61 -7.91 -2.30
N GLN A 356 29.28 -9.12 -1.84
CA GLN A 356 29.26 -10.31 -2.70
C GLN A 356 28.16 -10.23 -3.76
N ALA A 357 26.97 -9.76 -3.41
CA ALA A 357 25.87 -9.57 -4.36
C ALA A 357 26.26 -8.56 -5.45
N ARG A 358 26.84 -7.42 -5.06
CA ARG A 358 27.32 -6.39 -5.97
C ARG A 358 28.41 -6.93 -6.90
N ALA A 359 29.41 -7.63 -6.36
CA ALA A 359 30.48 -8.21 -7.17
C ALA A 359 29.94 -9.24 -8.19
N TRP A 360 29.01 -10.10 -7.76
CA TRP A 360 28.35 -11.08 -8.62
C TRP A 360 27.55 -10.43 -9.76
N LEU A 361 26.85 -9.33 -9.48
CA LEU A 361 26.11 -8.56 -10.48
C LEU A 361 27.05 -7.83 -11.44
N ALA A 362 28.13 -7.23 -10.95
CA ALA A 362 29.04 -6.44 -11.79
C ALA A 362 29.82 -7.30 -12.82
N ALA A 363 30.05 -8.57 -12.50
CA ALA A 363 30.75 -9.54 -13.35
C ALA A 363 29.90 -10.12 -14.50
N ARG A 364 28.61 -9.81 -14.55
CA ARG A 364 27.67 -10.14 -15.63
C ARG A 364 27.37 -8.88 -16.41
#